data_AF-A0A6A3GSG9-F1
#
_entry.id   AF-A0A6A3GSG9-F1
#
_cell.length_a   1.000
_cell.length_b   1.000
_cell.length_c   1.000
_cell.angle_alpha   90.00
_cell.angle_beta   90.00
_cell.angle_gamma   90.00
#
_symmetry.space_group_name_H-M   'P 1'
#
loop_
_entity.id
_entity.type
_entity.pdbx_description
1 polymer ?
#
loop_
_entity_poly.entity_id
_entity_poly.type
_entity_poly.pdbx_seq_one_letter_code
_entity_poly.pdbx_strand_id
1 'polypeptide(L)'
;MADEEPRSLQQVVPVCDRVRCTDWMGLDKALHGSKGMYGRAVDFFPALFRSSDRRVNMNKARDWWNKRDHTAAVTGWLRLRK
;
A
#
# COMPACT_ATOMS: atom_id res chain seq x y z
N MET A 1 -10.30 -5.79 36.22
CA MET A 1 -9.60 -6.42 35.10
C MET A 1 -9.73 -5.47 33.92
N ALA A 2 -8.70 -4.68 33.63
CA ALA A 2 -8.70 -3.80 32.46
C ALA A 2 -8.39 -4.70 31.26
N ASP A 3 -9.34 -4.82 30.35
CA ASP A 3 -9.18 -5.45 29.05
C ASP A 3 -8.20 -4.58 28.24
N GLU A 4 -6.90 -4.83 28.39
CA GLU A 4 -5.90 -4.28 27.48
C GLU A 4 -6.07 -5.00 26.14
N GLU A 5 -6.98 -4.48 25.30
CA GLU A 5 -6.94 -4.76 23.87
C GLU A 5 -5.50 -4.49 23.39
N PRO A 6 -4.72 -5.53 23.05
CA PRO A 6 -3.33 -5.35 22.70
C PRO A 6 -3.30 -4.45 21.47
N ARG A 7 -2.75 -3.24 21.62
CA ARG A 7 -2.61 -2.27 20.53
C ARG A 7 -2.02 -3.02 19.33
N SER A 8 -2.83 -3.21 18.29
CA SER A 8 -2.45 -4.04 17.15
C SER A 8 -1.11 -3.57 16.59
N LEU A 9 -0.13 -4.47 16.53
CA LEU A 9 1.20 -4.21 16.00
C LEU A 9 1.06 -3.61 14.60
N GLN A 10 1.56 -2.38 14.43
CA GLN A 10 1.52 -1.68 13.16
C GLN A 10 2.25 -2.51 12.10
N GLN A 11 1.53 -3.00 11.09
CA GLN A 11 2.12 -3.82 10.04
C GLN A 11 3.16 -2.99 9.26
N VAL A 12 4.43 -3.35 9.40
CA VAL A 12 5.51 -2.83 8.57
C VAL A 12 5.48 -3.56 7.23
N VAL A 13 5.17 -2.83 6.15
CA VAL A 13 5.25 -3.36 4.78
C VAL A 13 6.58 -2.91 4.16
N PRO A 14 7.39 -3.82 3.60
CA PRO A 14 8.63 -3.46 2.90
C PRO A 14 8.40 -2.43 1.79
N VAL A 15 9.36 -1.53 1.58
CA VAL A 15 9.24 -0.47 0.58
C VAL A 15 9.08 -1.06 -0.83
N CYS A 16 9.76 -2.16 -1.14
CA CYS A 16 9.65 -2.85 -2.43
C CYS A 16 8.22 -3.35 -2.73
N ASP A 17 7.50 -3.86 -1.72
CA ASP A 17 6.12 -4.30 -1.91
C ASP A 17 5.16 -3.12 -2.10
N ARG A 18 5.45 -1.97 -1.47
CA ARG A 18 4.70 -0.73 -1.72
C ARG A 18 4.88 -0.27 -3.16
N VAL A 19 6.11 -0.29 -3.68
CA VAL A 19 6.40 0.07 -5.08
C VAL A 19 5.68 -0.86 -6.04
N ARG A 20 5.74 -2.18 -5.81
CA ARG A 20 5.00 -3.16 -6.62
C ARG A 20 3.50 -2.88 -6.64
N CYS A 21 2.91 -2.53 -5.49
CA CYS A 21 1.50 -2.17 -5.38
C CYS A 21 1.19 -0.88 -6.15
N THR A 22 2.04 0.15 -6.05
CA THR A 22 1.83 1.40 -6.79
C THR A 22 2.05 1.27 -8.29
N ASP A 23 3.01 0.46 -8.73
CA ASP A 23 3.22 0.18 -10.16
C ASP A 23 2.00 -0.54 -10.75
N TRP A 24 1.50 -1.55 -10.03
CA TRP A 24 0.27 -2.26 -10.40
C TRP A 24 -0.94 -1.30 -10.45
N MET A 25 -1.09 -0.40 -9.47
CA MET A 25 -2.16 0.62 -9.50
C MET A 25 -2.04 1.54 -10.73
N GLY A 26 -0.82 1.85 -11.18
CA GLY A 26 -0.61 2.63 -12.40
C GLY A 26 -1.11 1.91 -13.65
N LEU A 27 -0.84 0.60 -13.74
CA LEU A 27 -1.33 -0.26 -14.82
C LEU A 27 -2.85 -0.42 -14.77
N ASP A 28 -3.43 -0.72 -13.60
CA ASP A 28 -4.88 -0.85 -13.43
C ASP A 28 -5.62 0.46 -13.76
N LYS A 29 -5.05 1.61 -13.37
CA LYS A 29 -5.61 2.92 -13.72
C LYS A 29 -5.65 3.13 -15.23
N ALA A 30 -4.63 2.71 -15.97
CA ALA A 30 -4.60 2.84 -17.43
C ALA A 30 -5.67 1.96 -18.10
N LEU A 31 -5.97 0.79 -17.53
CA LEU A 31 -6.91 -0.18 -18.10
C LEU A 31 -8.38 0.10 -17.71
N HIS A 32 -8.62 0.44 -16.45
CA HIS A 32 -9.98 0.53 -15.87
C HIS A 32 -10.34 1.95 -15.39
N GLY A 33 -9.42 2.89 -15.48
CA GLY A 33 -9.58 4.24 -14.96
C GLY A 33 -9.44 4.34 -13.44
N SER A 34 -9.52 5.57 -12.95
CA SER A 34 -9.22 5.92 -11.55
C SER A 34 -10.29 5.47 -10.54
N LYS A 35 -11.53 5.25 -10.99
CA LYS A 35 -12.66 4.98 -10.11
C LYS A 35 -12.53 3.58 -9.50
N GLY A 36 -12.54 3.51 -8.17
CA GLY A 36 -12.45 2.23 -7.43
C GLY A 36 -11.06 1.59 -7.41
N MET A 37 -10.03 2.23 -7.96
CA MET A 37 -8.65 1.70 -8.06
C MET A 37 -8.11 1.23 -6.71
N TYR A 38 -8.27 2.03 -5.64
CA TYR A 38 -7.78 1.66 -4.31
C TYR A 38 -8.47 0.41 -3.74
N GLY A 39 -9.76 0.22 -4.04
CA GLY A 39 -10.48 -0.99 -3.66
C GLY A 39 -9.91 -2.21 -4.36
N ARG A 40 -9.71 -2.12 -5.68
CA ARG A 40 -9.11 -3.20 -6.48
C ARG A 40 -7.68 -3.51 -6.03
N ALA A 41 -6.89 -2.51 -5.66
CA ALA A 41 -5.54 -2.72 -5.12
C ALA A 41 -5.56 -3.48 -3.78
N VAL A 42 -6.51 -3.17 -2.90
CA VAL A 42 -6.71 -3.89 -1.64
C VAL A 42 -7.14 -5.33 -1.89
N ASP A 43 -8.03 -5.55 -2.86
CA ASP A 43 -8.53 -6.88 -3.22
C ASP A 43 -7.44 -7.73 -3.91
N PHE A 44 -6.55 -7.11 -4.69
CA PHE A 44 -5.45 -7.79 -5.40
C PHE A 44 -4.25 -8.10 -4.47
N PHE A 45 -3.98 -7.26 -3.47
CA PHE A 45 -2.87 -7.43 -2.53
C PHE A 45 -3.34 -7.60 -1.07
N PRO A 46 -4.20 -8.57 -0.73
CA PRO A 46 -4.80 -8.67 0.60
C PRO A 46 -3.75 -8.81 1.72
N ALA A 47 -2.62 -9.45 1.44
CA ALA A 47 -1.51 -9.59 2.40
C ALA A 47 -0.88 -8.25 2.84
N LEU A 48 -0.96 -7.20 2.01
CA LEU A 48 -0.42 -5.86 2.31
C LEU A 48 -1.38 -5.00 3.15
N PHE A 49 -2.64 -5.42 3.25
CA PHE A 49 -3.76 -4.67 3.80
C PHE A 49 -4.51 -5.51 4.84
N ARG A 50 -3.92 -5.65 6.04
CA ARG A 50 -4.45 -6.54 7.09
C ARG A 50 -5.47 -5.89 8.04
N SER A 51 -5.91 -4.66 7.77
CA SER A 51 -6.96 -4.04 8.61
C SER A 51 -8.31 -4.71 8.34
N SER A 52 -9.09 -4.94 9.39
CA SER A 52 -10.49 -5.37 9.27
C SER A 52 -11.37 -4.29 8.66
N ASP A 53 -11.07 -3.01 8.93
CA ASP A 53 -11.74 -1.87 8.30
C ASP A 53 -11.21 -1.66 6.87
N ARG A 54 -12.07 -1.94 5.87
CA ARG A 54 -11.77 -1.74 4.45
C ARG A 54 -11.44 -0.29 4.10
N ARG A 55 -12.03 0.70 4.80
CA ARG A 55 -11.77 2.12 4.58
C ARG A 55 -10.33 2.48 4.96
N VAL A 56 -9.82 1.90 6.05
CA VAL A 56 -8.41 2.07 6.47
C VAL A 56 -7.47 1.52 5.40
N ASN A 57 -7.77 0.35 4.85
CA ASN A 57 -6.97 -0.25 3.78
C ASN A 57 -6.95 0.62 2.52
N MET A 58 -8.11 1.14 2.10
CA MET A 58 -8.19 2.04 0.95
C MET A 58 -7.44 3.36 1.18
N ASN A 59 -7.52 3.94 2.38
CA ASN A 59 -6.77 5.14 2.74
C ASN A 59 -5.26 4.88 2.71
N LYS A 60 -4.81 3.71 3.16
CA LYS A 60 -3.41 3.28 3.08
C LYS A 60 -2.94 3.15 1.62
N ALA A 61 -3.74 2.52 0.76
CA ALA A 61 -3.44 2.42 -0.67
C ALA A 61 -3.35 3.81 -1.34
N ARG A 62 -4.26 4.72 -0.98
CA ARG A 62 -4.23 6.13 -1.42
C ARG A 62 -2.97 6.85 -0.95
N ASP A 63 -2.58 6.68 0.30
CA ASP A 63 -1.36 7.29 0.85
C ASP A 63 -0.12 6.85 0.08
N TRP A 64 0.00 5.55 -0.22
CA TRP A 64 1.10 5.01 -1.02
C TRP A 64 1.10 5.57 -2.43
N TRP A 65 -0.07 5.65 -3.08
CA TRP A 65 -0.20 6.22 -4.41
C TRP A 65 0.26 7.69 -4.47
N ASN A 66 -0.11 8.49 -3.47
CA ASN A 66 0.27 9.90 -3.38
C ASN A 66 1.79 10.07 -3.12
N LYS A 67 2.41 9.12 -2.42
CA LYS A 67 3.84 9.12 -2.10
C LYS A 67 4.69 8.26 -3.04
N ARG A 68 4.13 7.80 -4.16
CA ARG A 68 4.79 6.80 -5.04
C ARG A 68 6.13 7.32 -5.59
N ASP A 69 6.21 8.59 -5.96
CA ASP A 69 7.44 9.17 -6.51
C ASP A 69 8.56 9.22 -5.46
N HIS A 70 8.23 9.58 -4.21
CA HIS A 70 9.17 9.55 -3.09
C HIS A 70 9.60 8.11 -2.76
N THR A 71 8.65 7.18 -2.77
CA THR A 71 8.89 5.76 -2.45
C THR A 71 9.78 5.10 -3.51
N ALA A 72 9.52 5.39 -4.78
CA ALA A 72 10.32 4.93 -5.92
C ALA A 72 11.75 5.48 -5.88
N ALA A 73 11.92 6.76 -5.52
CA ALA A 73 13.23 7.37 -5.36
C ALA A 73 14.07 6.62 -4.30
N VAL A 74 13.51 6.38 -3.10
CA VAL A 74 14.19 5.64 -2.02
C VAL A 74 14.67 4.26 -2.47
N THR A 75 13.86 3.54 -3.26
CA THR A 75 14.27 2.24 -3.81
C THR A 75 15.28 2.35 -4.95
N GLY A 76 15.23 3.42 -5.75
CA GLY A 76 16.23 3.70 -6.79
C GLY A 76 17.62 3.90 -6.19
N TRP A 77 17.73 4.71 -5.14
CA TRP A 77 18.99 4.89 -4.40
C TRP A 77 19.50 3.59 -3.77
N LEU A 78 18.61 2.75 -3.24
CA LEU A 78 18.98 1.43 -2.70
C LEU A 78 19.47 0.47 -3.79
N ARG A 79 18.93 0.57 -5.01
CA ARG A 79 19.31 -0.26 -6.17
C ARG A 79 20.64 0.17 -6.80
N LEU A 80 21.01 1.45 -6.72
CA LEU A 80 22.28 2.01 -7.21
C LEU A 80 23.46 1.85 -6.24
N ARG A 81 23.23 1.38 -5.00
CA ARG A 81 24.27 1.12 -3.98
C ARG A 81 24.71 -0.34 -3.89
N LYS A 82 24.28 -1.19 -4.82
CA LYS A 82 24.75 -2.57 -4.99
C LYS A 82 25.60 -2.66 -6.25
#